data_AF-A0A5B8MNJ8-F1
#
_entry.id   AF-A0A5B8MNJ8-F1
#
_cell.length_a   1.000
_cell.length_b   1.000
_cell.length_c   1.000
_cell.angle_alpha   90.00
_cell.angle_beta   90.00
_cell.angle_gamma   90.00
#
_symmetry.space_group_name_H-M   'P 1'
#
loop_
_entity.id
_entity.type
_entity.pdbx_description
1 polymer ?
#
loop_
_entity_poly.entity_id
_entity_poly.type
_entity_poly.pdbx_seq_one_letter_code
_entity_poly.pdbx_strand_id
1 'polypeptide(L)'
;MATTTTTTTRRREWCSASGSTTRREWCSASGSTRRGAGSSASGSGRRGGWRIRAESESEGGDRAQPWVIGEYITKRRKRRTNSLGNIVDADEDFLEPAGWNDDSKLALAVECVARELGVEEDHVRRRLVLLQKLVPDLKPKLKTMKVGDIARLAVKCKTIPHDLLKLKEIFPRANVSRLVASNPTILYEDMGFVEKKAERLKALLKTDDVDRAVELNPIFLDLQQVEFAIEEIKRLMPNEDACVYLIRNPSILYSTQARENIITYDDPYFNFSTSDAKTSSSNENR
;
A
#
# COMPACT_ATOMS: atom_id res chain seq x y z
N MET A 1 16.32 -38.62 -47.42
CA MET A 1 15.75 -37.28 -47.67
C MET A 1 15.98 -36.46 -46.42
N ALA A 2 16.94 -35.52 -46.46
CA ALA A 2 17.34 -34.73 -45.31
C ALA A 2 16.57 -33.40 -45.30
N THR A 3 15.81 -33.15 -44.23
CA THR A 3 15.04 -31.92 -44.04
C THR A 3 15.86 -30.94 -43.19
N THR A 4 16.34 -29.87 -43.83
CA THR A 4 17.00 -28.75 -43.18
C THR A 4 15.94 -27.78 -42.62
N THR A 5 16.06 -27.46 -41.33
CA THR A 5 15.18 -26.50 -40.64
C THR A 5 15.89 -25.16 -40.52
N THR A 6 15.32 -24.09 -41.08
CA THR A 6 15.87 -22.73 -41.06
C THR A 6 15.27 -21.94 -39.90
N THR A 7 16.12 -21.49 -38.98
CA THR A 7 15.74 -20.66 -37.83
C THR A 7 15.87 -19.17 -38.18
N THR A 8 14.74 -18.45 -38.21
CA THR A 8 14.68 -17.01 -38.46
C THR A 8 14.64 -16.22 -37.14
N THR A 9 15.73 -15.54 -36.82
CA THR A 9 15.86 -14.64 -35.67
C THR A 9 15.23 -13.28 -36.00
N ARG A 10 14.11 -12.95 -35.35
CA ARG A 10 13.41 -11.66 -35.51
C ARG A 10 13.83 -10.69 -34.41
N ARG A 11 14.72 -9.75 -34.78
CA ARG A 11 15.20 -8.64 -33.94
C ARG A 11 14.05 -7.63 -33.75
N ARG A 12 13.67 -7.34 -32.50
CA ARG A 12 12.69 -6.29 -32.17
C ARG A 12 13.41 -4.94 -32.06
N GLU A 13 13.10 -4.03 -32.97
CA GLU A 13 13.47 -2.63 -32.88
C GLU A 13 12.52 -1.92 -31.90
N TRP A 14 13.09 -1.19 -30.94
CA TRP A 14 12.36 -0.28 -30.06
C TRP A 14 12.30 1.09 -30.75
N CYS A 15 11.11 1.50 -31.19
CA CYS A 15 10.86 2.87 -31.63
C CYS A 15 10.70 3.80 -30.42
N SER A 16 11.66 4.69 -30.24
CA SER A 16 11.58 5.84 -29.34
C SER A 16 10.62 6.89 -29.90
N ALA A 17 9.46 7.05 -29.28
CA ALA A 17 8.54 8.15 -29.57
C ALA A 17 8.85 9.35 -28.66
N SER A 18 9.46 10.38 -29.24
CA SER A 18 9.62 11.71 -28.65
C SER A 18 8.28 12.45 -28.66
N GLY A 19 7.61 12.49 -27.52
CA GLY A 19 6.39 13.27 -27.30
C GLY A 19 6.69 14.68 -26.79
N SER A 20 6.26 15.68 -27.54
CA SER A 20 6.43 17.11 -27.30
C SER A 20 5.67 17.62 -26.08
N THR A 21 6.38 18.31 -25.19
CA THR A 21 5.85 19.04 -24.04
C THR A 21 5.03 20.24 -24.51
N THR A 22 3.70 20.09 -24.59
CA THR A 22 2.81 21.23 -24.83
C THR A 22 2.32 21.77 -23.48
N ARG A 23 2.94 22.87 -23.06
CA ARG A 23 2.61 23.68 -21.88
C ARG A 23 1.20 24.27 -22.08
N ARG A 24 0.18 23.78 -21.39
CA ARG A 24 -1.16 24.40 -21.39
C ARG A 24 -1.29 25.39 -20.23
N GLU A 25 -1.50 26.63 -20.61
CA GLU A 25 -1.86 27.77 -19.80
C GLU A 25 -3.14 27.50 -19.01
N TRP A 26 -3.11 27.79 -17.71
CA TRP A 26 -4.28 27.86 -16.86
C TRP A 26 -4.95 29.22 -17.08
N CYS A 27 -5.96 29.26 -17.94
CA CYS A 27 -6.88 30.39 -18.01
C CYS A 27 -7.93 30.28 -16.90
N SER A 28 -7.78 31.13 -15.90
CA SER A 28 -8.81 31.48 -14.92
C SER A 28 -9.97 32.19 -15.62
N ALA A 29 -11.16 31.58 -15.66
CA ALA A 29 -12.39 32.25 -16.05
C ALA A 29 -13.38 32.21 -14.90
N SER A 30 -13.57 33.39 -14.32
CA SER A 30 -14.56 33.78 -13.33
C SER A 30 -15.93 34.05 -13.98
N GLY A 31 -17.00 33.84 -13.20
CA GLY A 31 -18.39 34.17 -13.53
C GLY A 31 -19.27 32.91 -13.48
N SER A 32 -20.49 32.90 -12.97
CA SER A 32 -21.42 33.97 -12.63
C SER A 32 -22.61 33.32 -11.88
N THR A 33 -22.97 33.93 -10.75
CA THR A 33 -24.32 34.09 -10.18
C THR A 33 -25.37 32.96 -10.32
N ARG A 34 -25.72 32.33 -9.20
CA ARG A 34 -27.11 31.91 -8.93
C ARG A 34 -27.56 32.39 -7.55
N ARG A 35 -28.54 33.30 -7.59
CA ARG A 35 -29.38 33.71 -6.46
C ARG A 35 -30.22 32.52 -6.01
N GLY A 36 -30.21 32.23 -4.72
CA GLY A 36 -31.13 31.30 -4.07
C GLY A 36 -31.49 31.87 -2.71
N ALA A 37 -32.68 32.46 -2.61
CA ALA A 37 -33.23 33.04 -1.41
C ALA A 37 -33.81 31.96 -0.48
N GLY A 38 -33.68 32.18 0.82
CA GLY A 38 -34.64 31.74 1.82
C GLY A 38 -34.39 30.40 2.47
N SER A 39 -33.82 30.42 3.68
CA SER A 39 -34.41 29.73 4.84
C SER A 39 -33.68 30.15 6.12
N SER A 40 -34.38 30.96 6.90
CA SER A 40 -34.09 31.31 8.28
C SER A 40 -34.35 30.11 9.19
N ALA A 41 -33.29 29.56 9.79
CA ALA A 41 -33.39 28.69 10.95
C ALA A 41 -32.36 29.15 11.99
N SER A 42 -32.83 29.97 12.92
CA SER A 42 -32.14 30.37 14.14
C SER A 42 -31.98 29.15 15.05
N GLY A 43 -30.78 28.57 15.07
CA GLY A 43 -30.38 27.53 16.01
C GLY A 43 -29.10 27.91 16.72
N SER A 44 -29.20 28.80 17.71
CA SER A 44 -28.09 29.23 18.56
C SER A 44 -27.70 28.11 19.55
N GLY A 45 -27.07 27.05 19.05
CA GLY A 45 -26.43 26.02 19.86
C GLY A 45 -25.02 26.44 20.25
N ARG A 46 -24.89 27.12 21.39
CA ARG A 46 -23.60 27.49 22.01
C ARG A 46 -22.74 26.24 22.26
N ARG A 47 -21.81 25.93 21.35
CA ARG A 47 -20.72 24.98 21.61
C ARG A 47 -19.68 25.67 22.49
N GLY A 48 -19.65 25.31 23.77
CA GLY A 48 -18.62 25.71 24.71
C GLY A 48 -17.25 25.17 24.29
N GLY A 49 -16.45 26.02 23.67
CA GLY A 49 -15.02 25.81 23.51
C GLY A 49 -14.34 25.92 24.88
N TRP A 50 -13.64 24.87 25.30
CA TRP A 50 -12.83 24.88 26.51
C TRP A 50 -11.61 25.77 26.28
N ARG A 51 -11.65 27.02 26.77
CA ARG A 51 -10.48 27.91 26.82
C ARG A 51 -9.69 27.62 28.07
N ILE A 52 -8.45 27.16 27.93
CA ILE A 52 -7.47 27.20 29.00
C ILE A 52 -6.81 28.58 28.90
N ARG A 53 -7.26 29.53 29.72
CA ARG A 53 -6.65 30.85 29.87
C ARG A 53 -5.50 30.70 30.87
N ALA A 54 -4.26 30.71 30.39
CA ALA A 54 -3.11 30.89 31.25
C ALA A 54 -3.05 32.39 31.60
N GLU A 55 -3.48 32.74 32.81
CA GLU A 55 -3.31 34.09 33.36
C GLU A 55 -1.88 34.22 33.86
N SER A 56 -1.06 34.98 33.13
CA SER A 56 0.24 35.44 33.59
C SER A 56 0.17 36.97 33.73
N GLU A 57 0.02 37.44 34.96
CA GLU A 57 0.21 38.84 35.33
C GLU A 57 1.71 39.16 35.31
N SER A 58 2.12 40.06 34.40
CA SER A 58 3.39 40.76 34.54
C SER A 58 3.23 42.20 34.05
N GLU A 59 3.23 43.13 35.00
CA GLU A 59 3.38 44.56 34.77
C GLU A 59 4.87 44.88 34.65
N GLY A 60 5.31 45.39 33.50
CA GLY A 60 6.64 45.98 33.36
C GLY A 60 7.26 45.93 31.97
N GLY A 61 7.25 47.07 31.27
CA GLY A 61 8.19 47.37 30.19
C GLY A 61 7.73 47.02 28.77
N ASP A 62 7.14 48.01 28.11
CA ASP A 62 6.60 47.99 26.74
C ASP A 62 7.71 47.92 25.67
N ARG A 63 8.47 46.82 25.64
CA ARG A 63 9.18 46.38 24.43
C ARG A 63 8.33 45.33 23.76
N ALA A 64 7.46 45.77 22.84
CA ALA A 64 6.67 44.90 21.99
C ALA A 64 7.56 43.78 21.42
N GLN A 65 7.41 42.57 21.95
CA GLN A 65 8.18 41.42 21.50
C GLN A 65 7.78 41.15 20.04
N PRO A 66 8.69 41.25 19.05
CA PRO A 66 8.31 41.26 17.63
C PRO A 66 7.89 39.87 17.11
N TRP A 67 7.88 38.85 17.96
CA TRP A 67 7.43 37.49 17.66
C TRP A 67 6.25 37.12 18.57
N VAL A 68 5.08 37.70 18.32
CA VAL A 68 3.84 37.10 18.82
C VAL A 68 3.63 35.81 18.06
N ILE A 69 4.01 34.69 18.66
CA ILE A 69 3.70 33.36 18.13
C ILE A 69 2.18 33.26 18.15
N GLY A 70 1.57 33.19 16.97
CA GLY A 70 0.12 33.04 16.83
C GLY A 70 -0.41 31.79 17.53
N GLU A 71 -1.73 31.71 17.70
CA GLU A 71 -2.40 30.58 18.33
C GLU A 71 -1.96 29.26 17.67
N TYR A 72 -1.17 28.47 18.41
CA TYR A 72 -0.63 27.21 17.90
C TYR A 72 -1.72 26.15 17.93
N ILE A 73 -2.38 25.95 16.80
CA ILE A 73 -3.40 24.91 16.62
C ILE A 73 -2.69 23.56 16.54
N THR A 74 -2.71 22.82 17.65
CA THR A 74 -2.17 21.45 17.67
C THR A 74 -3.16 20.50 17.01
N LYS A 75 -2.67 19.52 16.24
CA LYS A 75 -3.50 18.45 15.65
C LYS A 75 -4.05 17.47 16.70
N ARG A 76 -3.60 17.57 17.96
CA ARG A 76 -3.97 16.67 19.05
C ARG A 76 -5.21 17.17 19.77
N ARG A 77 -6.15 16.27 19.99
CA ARG A 77 -7.37 16.46 20.77
C ARG A 77 -7.07 16.80 22.22
N LYS A 78 -6.07 16.14 22.79
CA LYS A 78 -5.58 16.35 24.16
C LYS A 78 -4.06 16.26 24.15
N ARG A 79 -3.40 17.14 24.89
CA ARG A 79 -1.98 16.98 25.23
C ARG A 79 -1.90 16.22 26.54
N ARG A 80 -1.54 14.94 26.47
CA ARG A 80 -1.22 14.14 27.67
C ARG A 80 0.29 13.98 27.73
N THR A 81 0.85 14.33 28.88
CA THR A 81 2.24 14.07 29.23
C THR A 81 2.28 13.02 30.33
N ASN A 82 3.23 12.09 30.26
CA ASN A 82 3.47 11.16 31.36
C ASN A 82 4.22 11.85 32.52
N SER A 83 4.49 11.12 33.60
CA SER A 83 5.23 11.64 34.76
C SER A 83 6.66 12.11 34.43
N LEU A 84 7.22 11.67 33.31
CA LEU A 84 8.54 12.07 32.81
C LEU A 84 8.48 13.26 31.84
N GLY A 85 7.30 13.82 31.58
CA GLY A 85 7.12 14.92 30.62
C GLY A 85 7.16 14.48 29.15
N ASN A 86 7.19 13.17 28.86
CA ASN A 86 7.08 12.68 27.50
C ASN A 86 5.62 12.76 27.05
N ILE A 87 5.42 13.25 25.83
CA ILE A 87 4.09 13.30 25.22
C ILE A 87 3.67 11.86 24.93
N VAL A 88 2.52 11.45 25.46
CA VAL A 88 1.97 10.11 25.21
C VAL A 88 1.24 10.15 23.87
N ASP A 89 1.75 9.41 22.90
CA ASP A 89 1.13 9.23 21.59
C ASP A 89 0.10 8.09 21.70
N ALA A 90 -1.12 8.43 22.13
CA ALA A 90 -2.25 7.53 21.96
C ALA A 90 -2.86 7.78 20.57
N ASP A 91 -3.04 6.74 19.76
CA ASP A 91 -3.61 6.85 18.40
C ASP A 91 -4.99 7.55 18.38
N GLU A 92 -5.72 7.50 19.50
CA GLU A 92 -7.04 8.13 19.67
C GLU A 92 -7.00 9.67 19.82
N ASP A 93 -5.81 10.26 20.02
CA ASP A 93 -5.68 11.69 20.28
C ASP A 93 -5.59 12.54 19.00
N PHE A 94 -5.56 11.95 17.80
CA PHE A 94 -5.63 12.72 16.56
C PHE A 94 -7.09 12.98 16.18
N LEU A 95 -7.46 14.25 16.07
CA LEU A 95 -8.72 14.63 15.45
C LEU A 95 -8.58 14.41 13.93
N GLU A 96 -9.27 13.41 13.39
CA GLU A 96 -9.52 13.42 11.94
C GLU A 96 -10.20 14.75 11.60
N PRO A 97 -9.72 15.47 10.56
CA PRO A 97 -10.36 16.72 10.14
C PRO A 97 -11.85 16.48 9.94
N ALA A 98 -12.69 17.43 10.35
CA ALA A 98 -14.14 17.28 10.22
C ALA A 98 -14.49 16.97 8.74
N GLY A 99 -15.10 15.81 8.50
CA GLY A 99 -15.46 15.34 7.16
C GLY A 99 -14.43 14.43 6.47
N TRP A 100 -13.28 14.14 7.09
CA TRP A 100 -12.29 13.17 6.59
C TRP A 100 -12.63 11.72 6.94
N ASN A 101 -13.90 11.34 6.76
CA ASN A 101 -14.38 9.98 6.99
C ASN A 101 -13.88 9.05 5.87
N ASP A 102 -13.93 7.74 6.12
CA ASP A 102 -13.54 6.73 5.12
C ASP A 102 -14.32 6.82 3.80
N ASP A 103 -15.59 7.25 3.85
CA ASP A 103 -16.39 7.45 2.65
C ASP A 103 -15.90 8.66 1.83
N SER A 104 -15.43 9.72 2.50
CA SER A 104 -14.79 10.87 1.86
C SER A 104 -13.42 10.51 1.27
N LYS A 105 -12.63 9.68 1.98
CA LYS A 105 -11.36 9.13 1.47
C LYS A 105 -11.59 8.31 0.19
N LEU A 106 -12.61 7.44 0.19
CA LEU A 106 -12.99 6.66 -0.98
C LEU A 106 -13.52 7.55 -2.12
N ALA A 107 -14.33 8.56 -1.82
CA ALA A 107 -14.82 9.50 -2.82
C ALA A 107 -13.68 10.26 -3.50
N LEU A 108 -12.70 10.74 -2.73
CA LEU A 108 -11.50 11.39 -3.26
C LEU A 108 -10.65 10.41 -4.09
N ALA A 109 -10.49 9.17 -3.62
CA ALA A 109 -9.79 8.14 -4.37
C ALA A 109 -10.45 7.89 -5.74
N VAL A 110 -11.77 7.81 -5.78
CA VAL A 110 -12.54 7.67 -7.03
C VAL A 110 -12.34 8.85 -7.97
N GLU A 111 -12.38 10.09 -7.46
CA GLU A 111 -12.11 11.30 -8.25
C GLU A 111 -10.70 11.27 -8.86
N CYS A 112 -9.68 10.93 -8.06
CA CYS A 112 -8.31 10.79 -8.53
C CYS A 112 -8.19 9.74 -9.64
N VAL A 113 -8.77 8.55 -9.44
CA VAL A 113 -8.75 7.46 -10.42
C VAL A 113 -9.48 7.84 -11.71
N ALA A 114 -10.64 8.51 -11.60
CA ALA A 114 -11.39 8.99 -12.74
C ALA A 114 -10.57 9.97 -13.58
N ARG A 115 -9.86 10.90 -12.92
CA ARG A 115 -8.93 11.85 -13.55
C ARG A 115 -7.75 11.15 -14.22
N GLU A 116 -7.14 10.17 -13.55
CA GLU A 116 -5.99 9.41 -14.09
C GLU A 116 -6.37 8.59 -15.33
N LEU A 117 -7.56 8.00 -15.34
CA LEU A 117 -8.05 7.18 -16.45
C LEU A 117 -8.76 7.98 -17.55
N GLY A 118 -9.04 9.27 -17.32
CA GLY A 118 -9.81 10.11 -18.24
C GLY A 118 -11.25 9.63 -18.42
N VAL A 119 -11.87 9.07 -17.38
CA VAL A 119 -13.25 8.56 -17.41
C VAL A 119 -14.11 9.31 -16.39
N GLU A 120 -15.43 9.27 -16.55
CA GLU A 120 -16.38 9.85 -15.59
C GLU A 120 -16.34 9.12 -14.24
N GLU A 121 -16.47 9.86 -13.13
CA GLU A 121 -16.48 9.31 -11.77
C GLU A 121 -17.56 8.24 -11.58
N ASP A 122 -18.76 8.45 -12.11
CA ASP A 122 -19.87 7.50 -12.01
C ASP A 122 -19.58 6.16 -12.67
N HIS A 123 -18.72 6.14 -13.68
CA HIS A 123 -18.26 4.90 -14.29
C HIS A 123 -17.35 4.11 -13.35
N VAL A 124 -16.40 4.79 -12.68
CA VAL A 124 -15.51 4.17 -11.69
C VAL A 124 -16.34 3.68 -10.49
N ARG A 125 -17.29 4.48 -9.99
CA ARG A 125 -18.20 4.07 -8.91
C ARG A 125 -19.00 2.82 -9.27
N ARG A 126 -19.57 2.76 -10.48
CA ARG A 126 -20.29 1.57 -10.98
C ARG A 126 -19.40 0.33 -10.99
N ARG A 127 -18.15 0.44 -11.44
CA ARG A 127 -17.19 -0.67 -11.42
C ARG A 127 -16.86 -1.12 -9.99
N LEU A 128 -16.67 -0.19 -9.06
CA LEU A 128 -16.43 -0.54 -7.65
C LEU A 128 -17.65 -1.20 -7.00
N VAL A 129 -18.86 -0.77 -7.33
CA VAL A 129 -20.10 -1.44 -6.86
C VAL A 129 -20.18 -2.86 -7.42
N LEU A 130 -19.85 -3.07 -8.71
CA LEU A 130 -19.78 -4.41 -9.28
C LEU A 130 -18.71 -5.27 -8.59
N LEU A 131 -17.54 -4.70 -8.32
CA LEU A 131 -16.47 -5.39 -7.60
C LEU A 131 -16.89 -5.80 -6.18
N GLN A 132 -17.60 -4.93 -5.46
CA GLN A 132 -18.15 -5.26 -4.13
C GLN A 132 -19.20 -6.38 -4.19
N LYS A 133 -19.93 -6.52 -5.30
CA LYS A 133 -20.87 -7.65 -5.50
C LYS A 133 -20.13 -8.96 -5.79
N LEU A 134 -19.02 -8.90 -6.51
CA LEU A 134 -18.19 -10.08 -6.83
C LEU A 134 -17.37 -10.56 -5.63
N VAL A 135 -16.84 -9.62 -4.84
CA VAL A 135 -15.97 -9.89 -3.70
C VAL A 135 -16.48 -9.11 -2.47
N PRO A 136 -17.51 -9.63 -1.77
CA PRO A 136 -18.15 -8.91 -0.67
C PRO A 136 -17.20 -8.61 0.49
N ASP A 137 -16.24 -9.50 0.76
CA ASP A 137 -15.26 -9.34 1.86
C ASP A 137 -14.27 -8.18 1.59
N LEU A 138 -14.16 -7.71 0.34
CA LEU A 138 -13.30 -6.58 -0.03
C LEU A 138 -13.89 -5.23 0.39
N LYS A 139 -15.20 -5.15 0.65
CA LYS A 139 -15.91 -3.90 0.99
C LYS A 139 -15.26 -3.09 2.13
N PRO A 140 -14.93 -3.67 3.31
CA PRO A 140 -14.23 -2.93 4.36
C PRO A 140 -12.82 -2.51 3.92
N LYS A 141 -12.13 -3.36 3.14
CA LYS A 141 -10.75 -3.11 2.73
C LYS A 141 -10.64 -1.95 1.75
N LEU A 142 -11.59 -1.79 0.82
CA LEU A 142 -11.59 -0.70 -0.19
C LEU A 142 -11.44 0.69 0.42
N LYS A 143 -11.98 0.91 1.63
CA LYS A 143 -11.88 2.18 2.36
C LYS A 143 -10.46 2.50 2.84
N THR A 144 -9.67 1.46 3.10
CA THR A 144 -8.31 1.54 3.66
C THR A 144 -7.23 1.35 2.60
N MET A 145 -7.60 0.99 1.37
CA MET A 145 -6.66 0.71 0.29
C MET A 145 -6.03 1.99 -0.27
N LYS A 146 -4.81 1.86 -0.80
CA LYS A 146 -4.13 2.94 -1.50
C LYS A 146 -4.87 3.25 -2.80
N VAL A 147 -4.93 4.53 -3.18
CA VAL A 147 -5.62 5.00 -4.39
C VAL A 147 -5.12 4.28 -5.64
N GLY A 148 -3.81 4.05 -5.75
CA GLY A 148 -3.21 3.32 -6.88
C GLY A 148 -3.70 1.88 -7.02
N ASP A 149 -3.99 1.18 -5.92
CA ASP A 149 -4.55 -0.17 -5.98
C ASP A 149 -6.02 -0.14 -6.40
N ILE A 150 -6.79 0.83 -5.91
CA ILE A 150 -8.18 1.05 -6.36
C ILE A 150 -8.23 1.34 -7.86
N ALA A 151 -7.30 2.16 -8.37
CA ALA A 151 -7.16 2.45 -9.80
C ALA A 151 -6.97 1.18 -10.63
N ARG A 152 -6.01 0.34 -10.22
CA ARG A 152 -5.66 -0.91 -10.90
C ARG A 152 -6.83 -1.90 -10.90
N LEU A 153 -7.55 -2.03 -9.78
CA LEU A 153 -8.76 -2.85 -9.71
C LEU A 153 -9.87 -2.31 -10.62
N ALA A 154 -10.08 -1.00 -10.64
CA ALA A 154 -11.09 -0.38 -11.50
C ALA A 154 -10.80 -0.60 -12.98
N VAL A 155 -9.54 -0.62 -13.40
CA VAL A 155 -9.14 -0.96 -14.77
C VAL A 155 -9.40 -2.44 -15.09
N LYS A 156 -9.03 -3.35 -14.18
CA LYS A 156 -9.17 -4.81 -14.36
C LYS A 156 -10.57 -5.37 -14.09
N CYS A 157 -11.54 -4.55 -13.70
CA CYS A 157 -12.89 -5.00 -13.30
C CYS A 157 -13.56 -6.01 -14.26
N LYS A 158 -13.25 -5.96 -15.57
CA LYS A 158 -13.79 -6.91 -16.57
C LYS A 158 -13.17 -8.31 -16.50
N THR A 159 -11.89 -8.44 -16.14
CA THR A 159 -11.17 -9.73 -16.10
C THR A 159 -11.34 -10.43 -14.75
N ILE A 160 -11.59 -9.66 -13.68
CA ILE A 160 -11.72 -10.16 -12.30
C ILE A 160 -12.64 -11.38 -12.17
N PRO A 161 -13.86 -11.45 -12.76
CA PRO A 161 -14.71 -12.64 -12.63
C PRO A 161 -14.02 -13.93 -13.11
N HIS A 162 -13.29 -13.85 -14.23
CA HIS A 162 -12.56 -14.98 -14.78
C HIS A 162 -11.36 -15.36 -13.90
N ASP A 163 -10.63 -14.36 -13.39
CA ASP A 163 -9.48 -14.58 -12.50
C ASP A 163 -9.94 -15.20 -11.16
N LEU A 164 -11.11 -14.80 -10.65
CA LEU A 164 -11.73 -15.41 -9.46
C LEU A 164 -12.13 -16.88 -9.69
N LEU A 165 -12.65 -17.22 -10.88
CA LEU A 165 -12.96 -18.61 -11.24
C LEU A 165 -11.68 -19.46 -11.29
N LYS A 166 -10.62 -18.96 -11.93
CA LYS A 166 -9.32 -19.63 -11.93
C LYS A 166 -8.74 -19.82 -10.54
N LEU A 167 -8.81 -18.80 -9.68
CA LEU A 167 -8.40 -18.93 -8.28
C LEU A 167 -9.23 -20.00 -7.54
N LYS A 168 -10.51 -20.16 -7.88
CA LYS A 168 -11.36 -21.22 -7.32
C LYS A 168 -10.96 -22.61 -7.82
N GLU A 169 -10.51 -22.73 -9.06
CA GLU A 169 -9.96 -23.99 -9.60
C GLU A 169 -8.63 -24.37 -8.92
N ILE A 170 -7.75 -23.39 -8.70
CA ILE A 170 -6.45 -23.60 -8.04
C ILE A 170 -6.62 -23.95 -6.54
N PHE A 171 -7.53 -23.25 -5.86
CA PHE A 171 -7.82 -23.41 -4.42
C PHE A 171 -9.30 -23.79 -4.19
N PRO A 172 -9.70 -25.03 -4.51
CA PRO A 172 -11.10 -25.46 -4.45
C PRO A 172 -11.68 -25.37 -3.04
N ARG A 173 -10.88 -25.58 -1.99
CA ARG A 173 -11.38 -25.54 -0.60
C ARG A 173 -11.33 -24.14 0.03
N ALA A 174 -10.61 -23.19 -0.58
CA ALA A 174 -10.48 -21.83 -0.04
C ALA A 174 -11.71 -20.96 -0.34
N ASN A 175 -11.98 -20.02 0.57
CA ASN A 175 -12.84 -18.87 0.28
C ASN A 175 -12.04 -17.81 -0.49
N VAL A 176 -12.21 -17.81 -1.82
CA VAL A 176 -11.54 -16.88 -2.74
C VAL A 176 -11.85 -15.42 -2.41
N SER A 177 -13.07 -15.11 -1.96
CA SER A 177 -13.45 -13.73 -1.60
C SER A 177 -12.60 -13.21 -0.43
N ARG A 178 -12.43 -14.03 0.61
CA ARG A 178 -11.57 -13.72 1.75
C ARG A 178 -10.08 -13.67 1.39
N LEU A 179 -9.63 -14.58 0.54
CA LEU A 179 -8.25 -14.61 0.04
C LEU A 179 -7.89 -13.29 -0.66
N VAL A 180 -8.75 -12.84 -1.58
CA VAL A 180 -8.57 -11.59 -2.33
C VAL A 180 -8.72 -10.36 -1.43
N ALA A 181 -9.62 -10.38 -0.45
CA ALA A 181 -9.76 -9.29 0.51
C ALA A 181 -8.50 -9.10 1.37
N SER A 182 -7.85 -10.20 1.74
CA SER A 182 -6.60 -10.18 2.51
C SER A 182 -5.42 -9.69 1.66
N ASN A 183 -5.32 -10.15 0.40
CA ASN A 183 -4.28 -9.71 -0.52
C ASN A 183 -4.82 -9.39 -1.93
N PRO A 184 -5.25 -8.15 -2.20
CA PRO A 184 -5.79 -7.76 -3.50
C PRO A 184 -4.77 -7.84 -4.65
N THR A 185 -3.47 -7.85 -4.34
CA THR A 185 -2.43 -7.86 -5.37
C THR A 185 -2.38 -9.17 -6.16
N ILE A 186 -2.95 -10.26 -5.62
CA ILE A 186 -3.05 -11.54 -6.31
C ILE A 186 -3.80 -11.42 -7.64
N LEU A 187 -4.79 -10.52 -7.73
CA LEU A 187 -5.52 -10.26 -8.98
C LEU A 187 -4.68 -9.53 -10.04
N TYR A 188 -3.50 -9.04 -9.66
CA TYR A 188 -2.58 -8.42 -10.60
C TYR A 188 -1.60 -9.41 -11.22
N GLU A 189 -1.32 -10.51 -10.53
CA GLU A 189 -0.41 -11.56 -10.98
C GLU A 189 -1.00 -12.37 -12.12
N ASP A 190 -0.13 -13.05 -12.87
CA ASP A 190 -0.56 -14.03 -13.86
C ASP A 190 -1.11 -15.28 -13.17
N MET A 191 -2.33 -15.70 -13.52
CA MET A 191 -2.98 -16.85 -12.89
C MET A 191 -2.21 -18.14 -13.11
N GLY A 192 -1.53 -18.31 -14.26
CA GLY A 192 -0.69 -19.47 -14.51
C GLY A 192 0.57 -19.51 -13.64
N PHE A 193 1.08 -18.34 -13.22
CA PHE A 193 2.15 -18.27 -12.24
C PHE A 193 1.68 -18.58 -10.83
N VAL A 194 0.48 -18.11 -10.44
CA VAL A 194 -0.15 -18.43 -9.15
C VAL A 194 -0.43 -19.93 -9.03
N GLU A 195 -0.89 -20.57 -10.11
CA GLU A 195 -1.11 -22.02 -10.18
C GLU A 195 0.19 -22.79 -9.91
N LYS A 196 1.28 -22.47 -10.62
CA LYS A 196 2.59 -23.07 -10.39
C LYS A 196 3.10 -22.86 -8.97
N LYS A 197 2.88 -21.68 -8.39
CA LYS A 197 3.19 -21.40 -6.99
C LYS A 197 2.40 -22.31 -6.05
N ALA A 198 1.09 -22.46 -6.28
CA ALA A 198 0.23 -23.32 -5.48
C ALA A 198 0.65 -24.80 -5.55
N GLU A 199 0.96 -25.31 -6.74
CA GLU A 199 1.46 -26.68 -6.92
C GLU A 199 2.78 -26.90 -6.17
N ARG A 200 3.72 -25.96 -6.29
CA ARG A 200 5.00 -26.04 -5.59
C ARG A 200 4.82 -25.97 -4.07
N LEU A 201 3.93 -25.10 -3.59
CA LEU A 201 3.59 -24.99 -2.18
C LEU A 201 3.00 -26.29 -1.63
N LYS A 202 2.09 -26.94 -2.38
CA LYS A 202 1.51 -28.25 -2.03
C LYS A 202 2.60 -29.33 -1.94
N ALA A 203 3.56 -29.34 -2.87
CA ALA A 203 4.70 -30.26 -2.85
C ALA A 203 5.64 -30.03 -1.65
N LEU A 204 5.84 -28.76 -1.24
CA LEU A 204 6.69 -28.41 -0.10
C LEU A 204 6.06 -28.78 1.25
N LEU A 205 4.80 -28.41 1.46
CA LEU A 205 4.11 -28.61 2.75
C LEU A 205 3.61 -30.04 2.94
N LYS A 206 3.44 -30.82 1.87
CA LYS A 206 2.97 -32.23 1.90
C LYS A 206 1.71 -32.44 2.75
N THR A 207 0.84 -31.43 2.80
CA THR A 207 -0.36 -31.40 3.64
C THR A 207 -1.57 -31.06 2.79
N ASP A 208 -2.73 -31.61 3.12
CA ASP A 208 -3.98 -31.40 2.37
C ASP A 208 -4.66 -30.04 2.68
N ASP A 209 -4.28 -29.40 3.77
CA ASP A 209 -4.89 -28.16 4.28
C ASP A 209 -4.23 -26.86 3.76
N VAL A 210 -3.43 -26.96 2.68
CA VAL A 210 -2.72 -25.81 2.09
C VAL A 210 -3.69 -24.72 1.64
N ASP A 211 -4.82 -25.10 1.04
CA ASP A 211 -5.85 -24.16 0.58
C ASP A 211 -6.35 -23.28 1.73
N ARG A 212 -6.55 -23.87 2.92
CA ARG A 212 -7.04 -23.15 4.10
C ARG A 212 -5.96 -22.26 4.70
N ALA A 213 -4.71 -22.71 4.69
CA ALA A 213 -3.57 -21.91 5.14
C ALA A 213 -3.39 -20.66 4.26
N VAL A 214 -3.49 -20.82 2.93
CA VAL A 214 -3.40 -19.71 1.96
C VAL A 214 -4.57 -18.74 2.10
N GLU A 215 -5.81 -19.24 2.31
CA GLU A 215 -6.98 -18.39 2.56
C GLU A 215 -6.76 -17.44 3.75
N LEU A 216 -6.19 -17.95 4.85
CA LEU A 216 -5.96 -17.19 6.07
C LEU A 216 -4.76 -16.26 5.94
N ASN A 217 -3.71 -16.70 5.27
CA ASN A 217 -2.44 -15.97 5.15
C ASN A 217 -1.90 -16.06 3.73
N PRO A 218 -2.21 -15.08 2.85
CA PRO A 218 -1.76 -15.10 1.46
C PRO A 218 -0.23 -15.07 1.27
N ILE A 219 0.53 -14.73 2.33
CA ILE A 219 1.99 -14.74 2.32
C ILE A 219 2.59 -16.12 2.03
N PHE A 220 1.84 -17.21 2.23
CA PHE A 220 2.25 -18.56 1.82
C PHE A 220 2.51 -18.70 0.31
N LEU A 221 1.99 -17.77 -0.51
CA LEU A 221 2.28 -17.73 -1.95
C LEU A 221 3.68 -17.20 -2.28
N ASP A 222 4.41 -16.68 -1.29
CA ASP A 222 5.83 -16.38 -1.39
C ASP A 222 6.67 -17.63 -1.05
N LEU A 223 6.97 -18.40 -2.09
CA LEU A 223 7.67 -19.69 -1.96
C LEU A 223 9.04 -19.56 -1.32
N GLN A 224 9.80 -18.51 -1.67
CA GLN A 224 11.15 -18.32 -1.16
C GLN A 224 11.12 -18.12 0.36
N GLN A 225 10.17 -17.31 0.83
CA GLN A 225 9.99 -17.05 2.26
C GLN A 225 9.55 -18.31 3.02
N VAL A 226 8.69 -19.14 2.41
CA VAL A 226 8.24 -20.41 3.00
C VAL A 226 9.37 -21.43 3.08
N GLU A 227 10.15 -21.60 2.00
CA GLU A 227 11.31 -22.51 1.98
C GLU A 227 12.33 -22.12 3.06
N PHE A 228 12.67 -20.83 3.14
CA PHE A 228 13.57 -20.31 4.18
C PHE A 228 13.04 -20.52 5.59
N ALA A 229 11.75 -20.26 5.83
CA ALA A 229 11.13 -20.48 7.14
C ALA A 229 11.16 -21.95 7.54
N ILE A 230 10.93 -22.88 6.61
CA ILE A 230 11.00 -24.32 6.88
C ILE A 230 12.42 -24.73 7.27
N GLU A 231 13.44 -24.24 6.57
CA GLU A 231 14.85 -24.52 6.90
C GLU A 231 15.22 -23.99 8.28
N GLU A 232 14.81 -22.76 8.60
CA GLU A 232 15.11 -22.14 9.89
C GLU A 232 14.37 -22.82 11.04
N ILE A 233 13.13 -23.24 10.84
CA ILE A 233 12.39 -24.03 11.85
C ILE A 233 13.07 -25.38 12.08
N LYS A 234 13.50 -26.08 11.02
CA LYS A 234 14.26 -27.35 11.17
C LYS A 234 15.56 -27.15 11.94
N ARG A 235 16.24 -26.03 11.72
CA ARG A 235 17.47 -25.67 12.43
C ARG A 235 17.22 -25.40 13.92
N LEU A 236 16.15 -24.68 14.25
CA LEU A 236 15.80 -24.29 15.62
C LEU A 236 15.14 -25.42 16.42
N MET A 237 14.31 -26.24 15.77
CA MET A 237 13.45 -27.25 16.40
C MET A 237 13.52 -28.58 15.61
N PRO A 238 14.64 -29.33 15.70
CA PRO A 238 14.86 -30.53 14.89
C PRO A 238 13.92 -31.71 15.21
N ASN A 239 13.28 -31.70 16.38
CA ASN A 239 12.38 -32.76 16.82
C ASN A 239 10.92 -32.55 16.38
N GLU A 240 10.58 -31.40 15.79
CA GLU A 240 9.22 -31.06 15.38
C GLU A 240 9.11 -31.01 13.85
N ASP A 241 7.95 -31.38 13.31
CA ASP A 241 7.69 -31.23 11.88
C ASP A 241 7.48 -29.75 11.53
N ALA A 242 8.48 -29.18 10.86
CA ALA A 242 8.49 -27.79 10.45
C ALA A 242 7.27 -27.38 9.62
N CYS A 243 6.75 -28.27 8.76
CA CYS A 243 5.59 -27.95 7.92
C CYS A 243 4.32 -27.80 8.76
N VAL A 244 4.10 -28.73 9.70
CA VAL A 244 2.95 -28.69 10.61
C VAL A 244 3.04 -27.49 11.55
N TYR A 245 4.24 -27.20 12.08
CA TYR A 245 4.46 -26.04 12.93
C TYR A 245 4.18 -24.72 12.19
N LEU A 246 4.65 -24.61 10.94
CA LEU A 246 4.46 -23.43 10.12
C LEU A 246 2.99 -23.14 9.81
N ILE A 247 2.19 -24.18 9.54
CA ILE A 247 0.74 -24.04 9.31
C ILE A 247 0.02 -23.59 10.58
N ARG A 248 0.43 -24.10 11.75
CA ARG A 248 -0.14 -23.69 13.05
C ARG A 248 0.22 -22.24 13.41
N ASN A 249 1.44 -21.82 13.09
CA ASN A 249 1.99 -20.52 13.49
C ASN A 249 2.49 -19.72 12.26
N PRO A 250 1.59 -19.23 11.41
CA PRO A 250 1.96 -18.50 10.18
C PRO A 250 2.69 -17.18 10.46
N SER A 251 2.60 -16.65 11.68
CA SER A 251 3.32 -15.45 12.09
C SER A 251 4.85 -15.60 12.02
N ILE A 252 5.36 -16.84 12.09
CA ILE A 252 6.79 -17.10 12.02
C ILE A 252 7.39 -16.67 10.67
N LEU A 253 6.59 -16.68 9.59
CA LEU A 253 7.01 -16.18 8.27
C LEU A 253 7.45 -14.72 8.32
N TYR A 254 6.88 -13.91 9.22
CA TYR A 254 7.29 -12.51 9.37
C TYR A 254 8.53 -12.36 10.25
N SER A 255 8.80 -13.30 11.17
CA SER A 255 9.97 -13.26 12.04
C SER A 255 11.22 -13.81 11.38
N THR A 256 11.06 -14.79 10.49
CA THR A 256 12.16 -15.34 9.68
C THR A 256 12.44 -14.42 8.51
N GLN A 257 12.61 -13.11 8.75
CA GLN A 257 13.07 -12.24 7.68
C GLN A 257 14.38 -12.82 7.14
N ALA A 258 14.42 -13.09 5.84
CA ALA A 258 15.64 -13.51 5.18
C ALA A 258 16.75 -12.56 5.61
N ARG A 259 17.89 -13.10 6.07
CA ARG A 259 19.03 -12.29 6.54
C ARG A 259 19.45 -11.23 5.51
N GLU A 260 19.17 -11.47 4.24
CA GLU A 260 19.38 -10.57 3.12
C GLU A 260 18.59 -9.25 3.21
N ASN A 261 17.46 -9.25 3.94
CA ASN A 261 16.62 -8.06 4.20
C ASN A 261 16.82 -7.48 5.59
N ILE A 262 17.72 -8.03 6.42
CA ILE A 262 18.18 -7.30 7.59
C ILE A 262 18.86 -6.06 7.04
N ILE A 263 18.33 -4.89 7.42
CA ILE A 263 19.02 -3.63 7.21
C ILE A 263 20.38 -3.82 7.87
N THR A 264 21.41 -4.04 7.06
CA THR A 264 22.78 -4.00 7.52
C THR A 264 22.93 -2.60 8.08
N TYR A 265 23.05 -2.49 9.40
CA TYR A 265 23.52 -1.25 9.98
C TYR A 265 24.85 -1.00 9.28
N ASP A 266 24.90 0.05 8.45
CA ASP A 266 26.15 0.53 7.86
C ASP A 266 27.14 0.57 9.01
N ASP A 267 28.06 -0.40 9.01
CA ASP A 267 29.05 -0.51 10.06
C ASP A 267 29.85 0.80 9.96
N PRO A 268 29.77 1.71 10.94
CA PRO A 268 30.37 3.04 10.81
C PRO A 268 31.91 2.97 10.70
N TYR A 269 32.47 1.77 10.80
CA TYR A 269 33.89 1.46 10.66
C TYR A 269 34.28 0.84 9.31
N PHE A 270 33.37 0.73 8.33
CA PHE A 270 33.76 0.32 6.97
C PHE A 270 34.51 1.48 6.28
N ASN A 271 35.79 1.61 6.63
CA ASN A 271 36.72 2.55 6.03
C ASN A 271 36.70 2.35 4.51
N PHE A 272 36.32 3.39 3.77
CA PHE A 272 36.66 3.53 2.35
C PHE A 272 38.18 3.48 2.24
N SER A 273 38.74 2.28 2.08
CA SER A 273 40.09 2.11 1.60
C SER A 273 40.10 2.67 0.18
N THR A 274 40.57 3.90 0.07
CA THR A 274 40.92 4.59 -1.16
C THR A 274 42.07 3.83 -1.83
N SER A 275 41.77 2.70 -2.46
CA SER A 275 42.70 1.98 -3.32
C SER A 275 42.14 1.98 -4.73
N ASP A 276 42.12 3.16 -5.36
CA ASP A 276 42.01 3.31 -6.82
C ASP A 276 42.65 4.64 -7.25
N ALA A 277 43.89 4.87 -6.82
CA ALA A 277 44.81 5.70 -7.59
C ALA A 277 45.26 4.88 -8.80
N LYS A 278 44.48 4.94 -9.88
CA LYS A 278 44.88 4.45 -11.21
C LYS A 278 46.13 5.21 -11.65
N THR A 279 47.27 4.55 -11.54
CA THR A 279 48.48 4.87 -12.28
C THR A 279 48.18 4.65 -13.76
N SER A 280 47.90 5.73 -14.48
CA SER A 280 47.89 5.79 -15.92
C SER A 280 49.29 5.50 -16.45
N SER A 281 49.64 4.23 -16.65
CA SER A 281 50.81 3.86 -17.46
C SER A 281 50.34 3.46 -18.85
N SER A 282 50.60 4.38 -19.77
CA SER A 282 50.68 4.22 -21.22
C SER A 282 51.05 2.80 -21.66
N ASN A 283 50.27 2.23 -22.57
CA ASN A 283 50.78 1.19 -23.44
C ASN A 283 50.52 1.61 -24.89
N GLU A 284 51.51 2.33 -25.40
CA GLU A 284 51.72 2.70 -26.78
C GLU A 284 52.64 1.64 -27.36
N ASN A 285 52.14 0.77 -28.25
CA ASN A 285 52.91 0.24 -29.38
C ASN A 285 52.13 -0.77 -30.26
N ARG A 286 52.19 -0.48 -31.56
CA ARG A 286 52.18 -1.35 -32.75
C ARG A 286 50.96 -2.19 -33.09
#